data_AF-A0A5M3Q5N2-F1
#
_entry.id   AF-A0A5M3Q5N2-F1
#
_cell.length_a   1.000
_cell.length_b   1.000
_cell.length_c   1.000
_cell.angle_alpha   90.00
_cell.angle_beta   90.00
_cell.angle_gamma   90.00
#
_symmetry.space_group_name_H-M   'P 1'
#
loop_
_entity.id
_entity.type
_entity.pdbx_description
1 polymer ?
#
loop_
_entity_poly.entity_id
_entity_poly.type
_entity_poly.pdbx_seq_one_letter_code
_entity_poly.pdbx_strand_id
1 'polypeptide(L)'
;MAKFKALTDTHLEIARHLEFLSRSPAYKGYDIITWSTGGQDNILAAADLSDRGFMGVETNHYCHQPLVTISIARYRIPELMAFVEQSTFKAA
;
A
#
# COMPACT_ATOMS: atom_id res chain seq x y z
N MET A 1 17.74 -3.21 -17.16
CA MET A 1 17.44 -2.19 -16.13
C MET A 1 16.30 -2.72 -15.28
N ALA A 2 16.56 -3.17 -14.04
CA ALA A 2 15.48 -3.53 -13.12
C ALA A 2 14.75 -2.23 -12.78
N LYS A 3 13.56 -2.04 -13.35
CA LYS A 3 12.83 -0.75 -13.31
C LYS A 3 12.13 -0.49 -11.97
N PHE A 4 12.24 -1.43 -11.03
CA PHE A 4 11.54 -1.40 -9.75
C PHE A 4 12.46 -1.88 -8.62
N LYS A 5 12.36 -1.27 -7.43
CA LYS A 5 13.11 -1.70 -6.25
C LYS A 5 12.64 -3.09 -5.78
N ALA A 6 13.49 -3.80 -5.05
CA ALA A 6 13.07 -5.03 -4.37
C ALA A 6 11.99 -4.68 -3.34
N LEU A 7 10.97 -5.53 -3.21
CA LEU A 7 9.95 -5.33 -2.19
C LEU A 7 10.57 -5.55 -0.80
N THR A 8 10.16 -4.73 0.15
CA THR A 8 10.58 -4.77 1.55
C THR A 8 9.42 -5.20 2.45
N ASP A 9 9.69 -5.52 3.71
CA ASP A 9 8.67 -5.85 4.71
C ASP A 9 7.59 -4.74 4.84
N THR A 10 7.96 -3.48 4.65
CA THR A 10 7.03 -2.34 4.63
C THR A 10 5.95 -2.46 3.56
N HIS A 11 6.25 -3.06 2.40
CA HIS A 11 5.25 -3.28 1.35
C HIS A 11 4.21 -4.32 1.78
N LEU A 12 4.67 -5.36 2.48
CA LEU A 12 3.81 -6.39 3.05
C LEU A 12 2.95 -5.82 4.20
N GLU A 13 3.50 -4.97 5.04
CA GLU A 13 2.76 -4.27 6.09
C GLU A 13 1.64 -3.40 5.52
N ILE A 14 1.93 -2.60 4.50
CA ILE A 14 0.91 -1.78 3.81
C ILE A 14 -0.21 -2.68 3.26
N ALA A 15 0.15 -3.74 2.54
CA ALA A 15 -0.83 -4.65 1.94
C ALA A 15 -1.71 -5.32 3.00
N ARG A 16 -1.10 -5.82 4.09
CA ARG A 16 -1.82 -6.43 5.23
C ARG A 16 -2.74 -5.43 5.92
N HIS A 17 -2.31 -4.17 6.06
CA HIS A 17 -3.14 -3.14 6.66
C HIS A 17 -4.37 -2.84 5.79
N LEU A 18 -4.18 -2.72 4.48
CA LEU A 18 -5.29 -2.53 3.53
C LEU A 18 -6.23 -3.74 3.52
N GLU A 19 -5.71 -4.97 3.61
CA GLU A 19 -6.49 -6.19 3.75
C GLU A 19 -7.33 -6.17 5.03
N PHE A 20 -6.72 -5.82 6.16
CA PHE A 20 -7.43 -5.66 7.43
C PHE A 20 -8.56 -4.63 7.33
N LEU A 21 -8.29 -3.45 6.78
CA LEU A 21 -9.30 -2.40 6.58
C LEU A 21 -10.43 -2.88 5.67
N SER A 22 -10.13 -3.64 4.62
CA SER A 22 -11.16 -4.20 3.73
C SER A 22 -12.13 -5.12 4.49
N ARG A 23 -11.65 -5.87 5.48
CA ARG A 23 -12.49 -6.79 6.27
C ARG A 23 -13.23 -6.09 7.40
N SER A 24 -12.86 -4.86 7.74
CA SER A 24 -13.50 -4.10 8.80
C SER A 24 -14.96 -3.78 8.46
N PRO A 25 -15.91 -3.94 9.40
CA PRO A 25 -17.30 -3.54 9.22
C PRO A 25 -17.46 -2.08 8.81
N ALA A 26 -16.55 -1.20 9.25
CA ALA A 26 -16.57 0.23 8.91
C ALA A 26 -16.41 0.48 7.40
N TYR A 27 -15.76 -0.44 6.68
CA TYR A 27 -15.51 -0.32 5.25
C TYR A 27 -16.45 -1.19 4.40
N LYS A 28 -17.32 -2.01 5.00
CA LYS A 28 -18.09 -3.07 4.31
C LYS A 28 -18.93 -2.59 3.12
N GLY A 29 -19.40 -1.34 3.15
CA GLY A 29 -20.19 -0.72 2.08
C GLY A 29 -19.37 0.12 1.07
N TYR A 30 -18.05 0.17 1.22
CA TYR A 30 -17.18 1.01 0.40
C TYR A 30 -16.34 0.18 -0.56
N ASP A 31 -16.40 0.56 -1.84
CA ASP A 31 -15.59 -0.05 -2.91
C ASP A 31 -14.16 0.47 -2.93
N ILE A 32 -13.91 1.62 -2.30
CA ILE A 32 -12.59 2.24 -2.18
C ILE A 32 -12.20 2.26 -0.71
N ILE A 33 -11.01 1.74 -0.41
CA ILE A 33 -10.38 1.81 0.90
C ILE A 33 -9.37 2.95 0.85
N THR A 34 -9.46 3.85 1.82
CA THR A 34 -8.53 4.97 1.98
C THR A 34 -7.87 4.90 3.35
N TRP A 35 -6.56 5.09 3.38
CA TRP A 35 -5.77 5.06 4.60
C TRP A 35 -4.63 6.08 4.53
N SER A 36 -4.47 6.89 5.58
CA SER A 36 -3.37 7.85 5.69
C SER A 36 -2.28 7.30 6.60
N THR A 37 -1.04 7.35 6.13
CA THR A 37 0.14 6.92 6.87
C THR A 37 1.28 7.91 6.72
N GLY A 38 2.22 7.86 7.66
CA GLY A 38 3.42 8.69 7.67
C GLY A 38 4.68 7.86 7.83
N GLY A 39 5.82 8.54 7.82
CA GLY A 39 7.13 7.91 7.90
C GLY A 39 7.71 7.60 6.52
N GLN A 40 9.01 7.83 6.38
CA GLN A 40 9.68 7.79 5.08
C GLN A 40 9.54 6.42 4.38
N ASP A 41 9.66 5.31 5.11
CA ASP A 41 9.58 3.97 4.51
C ASP A 41 8.18 3.65 4.01
N ASN A 42 7.13 4.01 4.76
CA ASN A 42 5.75 3.83 4.33
C ASN A 42 5.43 4.66 3.09
N ILE A 43 5.92 5.90 3.04
CA ILE A 43 5.75 6.80 1.90
C ILE A 43 6.41 6.23 0.66
N LEU A 44 7.66 5.76 0.78
CA LEU A 44 8.40 5.19 -0.33
C LEU A 44 7.77 3.88 -0.81
N ALA A 45 7.32 3.01 0.10
CA ALA A 45 6.66 1.76 -0.26
C ALA A 45 5.28 2.00 -0.90
N ALA A 46 4.51 2.96 -0.40
CA ALA A 46 3.24 3.36 -1.00
C ALA A 46 3.45 3.92 -2.43
N ALA A 47 4.46 4.78 -2.60
CA ALA A 47 4.83 5.31 -3.91
C ALA A 47 5.25 4.20 -4.89
N ASP A 48 6.07 3.23 -4.46
CA ASP A 48 6.48 2.10 -5.30
C ASP A 48 5.28 1.22 -5.71
N LEU A 49 4.35 0.94 -4.79
CA LEU A 49 3.12 0.20 -5.11
C LEU A 49 2.18 0.99 -6.04
N SER A 50 2.17 2.31 -5.93
CA SER A 50 1.45 3.21 -6.83
C SER A 50 2.07 3.22 -8.23
N ASP A 51 3.40 3.29 -8.35
CA ASP A 51 4.12 3.24 -9.63
C ASP A 51 3.95 1.90 -10.36
N ARG A 52 3.73 0.82 -9.59
CA ARG A 52 3.33 -0.49 -10.11
C ARG A 52 1.85 -0.59 -10.48
N GLY A 53 1.08 0.46 -10.21
CA GLY A 53 -0.30 0.60 -10.61
C GLY A 53 -1.29 -0.12 -9.71
N PHE A 54 -0.98 -0.45 -8.45
CA PHE A 54 -1.93 -1.10 -7.52
C PHE A 54 -2.87 -0.12 -6.83
N MET A 55 -2.39 1.07 -6.50
CA MET A 55 -3.07 2.03 -5.64
C MET A 55 -2.79 3.47 -6.10
N GLY A 56 -3.62 4.40 -5.67
CA GLY A 56 -3.36 5.83 -5.76
C GLY A 56 -2.71 6.33 -4.47
N VAL A 57 -1.79 7.28 -4.59
CA VAL A 57 -1.12 7.92 -3.46
C VAL A 57 -1.18 9.44 -3.63
N GLU A 58 -1.63 10.12 -2.59
CA GLU A 58 -1.59 11.57 -2.50
C GLU A 58 -0.65 11.98 -1.35
N THR A 59 0.39 12.75 -1.67
CA THR A 59 1.36 13.20 -0.67
C THR A 59 0.90 14.50 -0.04
N ASN A 60 0.67 14.48 1.27
CA ASN A 60 0.31 15.65 2.06
C ASN A 60 1.48 16.09 2.95
N HIS A 61 1.81 17.36 2.89
CA HIS A 61 2.82 17.97 3.77
C HIS A 61 2.09 18.72 4.89
N TYR A 62 1.71 18.01 5.95
CA TYR A 62 1.05 18.62 7.10
C TYR A 62 2.09 18.92 8.18
N CYS A 63 2.21 20.19 8.56
CA CYS A 63 2.92 20.65 9.77
C CYS A 63 4.24 19.91 10.09
N HIS A 64 5.16 19.82 9.11
CA HIS A 64 6.51 19.24 9.22
C HIS A 64 6.65 17.71 9.15
N GLN A 65 5.57 16.94 9.07
CA GLN A 65 5.66 15.49 8.87
C GLN A 65 5.11 15.11 7.50
N PRO A 66 5.92 14.45 6.64
CA PRO A 66 5.40 13.98 5.37
C PRO A 66 4.40 12.85 5.65
N LEU A 67 3.23 12.95 5.01
CA LEU A 67 2.13 11.99 5.08
C LEU A 67 1.75 11.59 3.66
N VAL A 68 1.22 10.38 3.51
CA VAL A 68 0.58 9.92 2.27
C VAL A 68 -0.80 9.40 2.58
N THR A 69 -1.74 9.72 1.70
CA THR A 69 -3.07 9.11 1.67
C THR A 69 -3.09 8.08 0.55
N ILE A 70 -3.23 6.82 0.93
CA ILE A 70 -3.34 5.67 0.04
C ILE A 70 -4.81 5.44 -0.26
N SER A 71 -5.15 5.25 -1.54
CA SER A 71 -6.48 4.82 -1.97
C SER A 71 -6.38 3.61 -2.88
N ILE A 72 -7.14 2.56 -2.57
CA ILE A 72 -7.17 1.31 -3.36
C ILE A 72 -8.59 0.82 -3.53
N ALA A 73 -8.91 0.31 -4.72
CA ALA A 73 -10.17 -0.39 -4.93
C ALA A 73 -10.14 -1.74 -4.20
N ARG A 74 -11.19 -2.01 -3.41
CA ARG A 74 -11.34 -3.19 -2.57
C ARG A 74 -11.08 -4.50 -3.32
N TYR A 75 -11.56 -4.61 -4.57
CA TYR A 75 -11.38 -5.81 -5.39
C TYR A 75 -9.92 -6.08 -5.80
N ARG A 76 -9.03 -5.08 -5.70
CA ARG A 76 -7.59 -5.21 -6.03
C ARG A 76 -6.73 -5.63 -4.86
N ILE A 77 -7.26 -5.59 -3.64
CA ILE A 77 -6.51 -5.95 -2.43
C ILE A 77 -6.00 -7.41 -2.48
N PRO A 78 -6.78 -8.41 -2.92
CA PRO A 78 -6.26 -9.77 -3.08
C PRO A 78 -5.10 -9.88 -4.08
N GLU A 79 -5.16 -9.11 -5.16
CA GLU A 79 -4.09 -9.06 -6.19
C GLU A 79 -2.81 -8.45 -5.61
N LEU A 80 -2.94 -7.33 -4.87
CA LEU A 80 -1.84 -6.69 -4.16
C LEU A 80 -1.19 -7.66 -3.16
N MET A 81 -1.99 -8.35 -2.34
CA MET A 81 -1.50 -9.32 -1.36
C MET A 81 -0.70 -10.44 -2.03
N ALA A 82 -1.26 -11.06 -3.07
CA ALA A 82 -0.56 -12.12 -3.81
C ALA A 82 0.77 -11.62 -4.40
N PHE A 83 0.81 -10.40 -4.91
CA PHE A 83 2.01 -9.79 -5.47
C PHE A 83 3.12 -9.60 -4.42
N VAL A 84 2.79 -9.03 -3.26
CA VAL A 84 3.79 -8.76 -2.21
C VAL A 84 4.29 -10.05 -1.54
N GLU A 85 3.42 -11.05 -1.37
CA GLU A 85 3.77 -12.33 -0.74
C GLU A 85 4.66 -13.19 -1.64
N GLN A 86 4.35 -13.28 -2.95
CA GLN A 86 5.19 -14.02 -3.90
C GLN A 86 6.59 -13.43 -4.06
N SER A 87 6.70 -12.11 -3.92
CA SER A 87 7.94 -11.38 -4.09
C SER A 87 8.82 -11.40 -2.83
N THR A 88 8.23 -11.44 -1.64
CA THR A 88 8.97 -11.64 -0.38
C THR A 88 9.48 -13.08 -0.24
N PHE A 89 8.70 -14.08 -0.65
CA PHE A 89 9.14 -15.49 -0.64
C PHE A 89 10.25 -15.82 -1.64
N LYS A 90 10.39 -15.06 -2.73
CA LYS A 90 11.49 -15.24 -3.70
C LYS A 90 12.82 -14.62 -3.27
N ALA A 91 12.82 -13.80 -2.23
CA ALA A 91 14.01 -13.11 -1.73
C ALA A 91 14.67 -13.81 -0.53
N ALA A 92 14.06 -14.87 0.00
CA ALA A 92 14.58 -15.74 1.06
C ALA A 92 15.19 -17.02 0.48
#